data_AF-A0A9J7E6P8-F1
#
_entry.id   AF-A0A9J7E6P8-F1
#
_cell.length_a   1.000
_cell.length_b   1.000
_cell.length_c   1.000
_cell.angle_alpha   90.00
_cell.angle_beta   90.00
_cell.angle_gamma   90.00
#
_symmetry.space_group_name_H-M   'P 1'
#
loop_
_entity.id
_entity.type
_entity.pdbx_description
1 polymer ?
#
loop_
_entity_poly.entity_id
_entity_poly.type
_entity_poly.pdbx_seq_one_letter_code
_entity_poly.pdbx_strand_id
1 'polypeptide(L)'
;MKLFFNIFALFCILVAVNGDCGVVSKQQWDGLNPVHVEYLARPVDLVIIQHTVTRTCSTDASCAEIVRNIQENHMDNLNMWDIGSSFIIGGNGKVYEGAGWLHVGAHTYGYNRKSYGITFIGNYNNDTPTQASLDAVKALLRCGVERGHLTANYHVVGHRQLIATQSPGRKLYNEIRRWPNWLEDVSSLKN
;
A
#
# COMPACT_ATOMS: atom_id res chain seq x y z
N MET A 1 17.99 -58.03 22.26
CA MET A 1 18.75 -56.82 21.88
C MET A 1 18.15 -56.25 20.61
N LYS A 2 17.44 -55.12 20.71
CA LYS A 2 17.27 -54.04 19.72
C LYS A 2 16.18 -53.09 20.24
N LEU A 3 16.63 -52.02 20.89
CA LEU A 3 15.81 -50.93 21.39
C LEU A 3 15.52 -50.01 20.19
N PHE A 4 14.26 -49.82 19.80
CA PHE A 4 13.89 -48.84 18.78
C PHE A 4 13.68 -47.48 19.46
N PHE A 5 14.62 -46.56 19.27
CA PHE A 5 14.47 -45.16 19.61
C PHE A 5 13.55 -44.49 18.59
N ASN A 6 12.34 -44.11 19.00
CA ASN A 6 11.50 -43.21 18.23
C ASN A 6 11.98 -41.77 18.47
N ILE A 7 12.73 -41.22 17.50
CA ILE A 7 13.06 -39.80 17.45
C ILE A 7 11.88 -39.09 16.76
N PHE A 8 11.03 -38.43 17.53
CA PHE A 8 10.05 -37.50 17.01
C PHE A 8 10.79 -36.22 16.62
N ALA A 9 11.09 -36.06 15.33
CA ALA A 9 11.66 -34.82 14.81
C ALA A 9 10.59 -33.72 14.90
N LEU A 10 10.77 -32.78 15.82
CA LEU A 10 9.97 -31.57 15.92
C LEU A 10 10.25 -30.72 14.68
N PHE A 11 9.41 -30.83 13.65
CA PHE A 11 9.44 -29.93 12.50
C PHE A 11 9.01 -28.54 12.98
N CYS A 12 10.00 -27.73 13.36
CA CYS A 12 9.79 -26.30 13.57
C CYS A 12 9.54 -25.70 12.18
N ILE A 13 8.27 -25.44 11.85
CA ILE A 13 7.92 -24.68 10.65
C ILE A 13 8.48 -23.27 10.87
N LEU A 14 9.65 -23.01 10.28
CA LEU A 14 10.15 -21.66 10.06
C LEU A 14 9.15 -20.97 9.12
N VAL A 15 8.15 -20.30 9.70
CA VAL A 15 7.44 -19.27 8.97
C VAL A 15 8.48 -18.21 8.69
N ALA A 16 8.95 -18.15 7.44
CA ALA A 16 9.79 -17.05 7.00
C ALA A 16 9.03 -15.76 7.30
N VAL A 17 9.50 -15.01 8.30
CA VAL A 17 9.04 -13.65 8.55
C VAL A 17 9.54 -12.85 7.36
N ASN A 18 8.74 -12.77 6.30
CA ASN A 18 9.09 -12.03 5.10
C ASN A 18 9.53 -10.62 5.53
N GLY A 19 10.79 -10.29 5.23
CA GLY A 19 11.44 -9.04 5.63
C GLY A 19 10.75 -7.78 5.10
N ASP A 20 9.83 -7.96 4.15
CA ASP A 20 9.20 -6.92 3.34
C ASP A 20 7.68 -6.83 3.59
N CYS A 21 7.25 -6.97 4.85
CA CYS A 21 5.85 -6.76 5.27
C CYS A 21 4.77 -7.61 4.55
N GLY A 22 5.16 -8.72 3.91
CA GLY A 22 4.23 -9.58 3.16
C GLY A 22 3.72 -8.95 1.87
N VAL A 23 4.45 -7.98 1.31
CA VAL A 23 4.12 -7.30 0.05
C VAL A 23 4.39 -8.23 -1.14
N VAL A 24 3.53 -8.19 -2.15
CA VAL A 24 3.75 -8.76 -3.48
C VAL A 24 4.70 -7.83 -4.23
N SER A 25 5.94 -8.24 -4.42
CA SER A 25 6.98 -7.40 -5.04
C SER A 25 6.69 -7.10 -6.50
N LYS A 26 7.30 -6.05 -7.05
CA LYS A 26 7.23 -5.70 -8.49
C LYS A 26 7.43 -6.90 -9.40
N GLN A 27 8.46 -7.71 -9.11
CA GLN A 27 8.75 -8.91 -9.88
C GLN A 27 7.62 -9.95 -9.80
N GLN A 28 6.99 -10.12 -8.63
CA GLN A 28 5.94 -11.12 -8.42
C GLN A 28 4.63 -10.78 -9.13
N TRP A 29 4.34 -9.50 -9.37
CA TRP A 29 3.17 -9.08 -10.17
C TRP A 29 3.51 -8.75 -11.63
N ASP A 30 4.73 -9.07 -12.07
CA ASP A 30 5.24 -8.85 -13.43
C ASP A 30 5.25 -7.36 -13.83
N GLY A 31 5.77 -6.54 -12.90
CA GLY A 31 5.89 -5.10 -13.06
C GLY A 31 7.16 -4.65 -13.78
N LEU A 32 7.06 -3.49 -14.42
CA LEU A 32 8.17 -2.78 -15.04
C LEU A 32 9.08 -2.15 -14.00
N ASN A 33 10.35 -1.98 -14.36
CA ASN A 33 11.30 -1.20 -13.57
C ASN A 33 11.00 0.30 -13.70
N PRO A 34 11.23 1.10 -12.63
CA PRO A 34 11.10 2.54 -12.72
C PRO A 34 12.13 3.13 -13.70
N VAL A 35 11.73 4.13 -14.48
CA VAL A 35 12.65 4.84 -15.41
C VAL A 35 13.54 5.87 -14.71
N HIS A 36 13.16 6.28 -13.50
CA HIS A 36 13.96 7.13 -12.63
C HIS A 36 13.60 6.86 -11.17
N VAL A 37 14.56 7.08 -10.26
CA VAL A 37 14.39 6.82 -8.83
C VAL A 37 14.88 8.01 -8.03
N GLU A 38 14.04 8.45 -7.10
CA GLU A 38 14.41 9.34 -6.01
C GLU A 38 14.06 8.72 -4.67
N TYR A 39 14.81 9.05 -3.63
CA TYR A 39 14.65 8.47 -2.30
C TYR A 39 13.81 9.34 -1.37
N LEU A 40 12.93 8.69 -0.61
CA LEU A 40 12.21 9.32 0.49
C LEU A 40 13.13 9.53 1.70
N ALA A 41 13.02 10.71 2.31
CA ALA A 41 13.56 10.92 3.66
C ALA A 41 12.73 10.09 4.65
N ARG A 42 13.39 9.28 5.48
CA ARG A 42 12.76 8.33 6.40
C ARG A 42 13.22 8.55 7.85
N PRO A 43 12.38 8.19 8.85
CA PRO A 43 11.02 7.67 8.72
C PRO A 43 10.02 8.72 8.21
N VAL A 44 9.01 8.27 7.49
CA VAL A 44 7.91 9.12 6.99
C VAL A 44 6.82 9.20 8.06
N ASP A 45 6.14 10.33 8.19
CA ASP A 45 5.09 10.55 9.19
C ASP A 45 3.69 10.78 8.58
N LEU A 46 3.54 10.65 7.25
CA LEU A 46 2.27 10.88 6.56
C LEU A 46 1.91 9.73 5.60
N VAL A 47 0.68 9.24 5.73
CA VAL A 47 0.07 8.24 4.84
C VAL A 47 -1.16 8.84 4.19
N ILE A 48 -1.24 8.74 2.86
CA ILE A 48 -2.35 9.27 2.07
C ILE A 48 -3.11 8.11 1.44
N ILE A 49 -4.36 7.94 1.84
CA ILE A 49 -5.24 6.88 1.33
C ILE A 49 -5.96 7.35 0.06
N GLN A 50 -5.93 6.50 -0.96
CA GLN A 50 -6.49 6.76 -2.28
C GLN A 50 -7.33 5.58 -2.80
N HIS A 51 -8.00 5.78 -3.93
CA HIS A 51 -8.59 4.70 -4.71
C HIS A 51 -8.24 4.84 -6.20
N THR A 52 -8.29 3.76 -6.96
CA THR A 52 -7.88 3.75 -8.38
C THR A 52 -8.98 4.25 -9.33
N VAL A 53 -10.25 4.27 -8.90
CA VAL A 53 -11.42 4.52 -9.77
C VAL A 53 -11.55 3.47 -10.89
N THR A 54 -10.98 2.28 -10.68
CA THR A 54 -11.12 1.14 -11.60
C THR A 54 -12.24 0.20 -11.13
N ARG A 55 -12.47 -0.89 -11.88
CA ARG A 55 -13.16 -2.07 -11.33
C ARG A 55 -12.39 -2.63 -10.13
N THR A 56 -13.10 -3.31 -9.23
CA THR A 56 -12.50 -4.10 -8.15
C THR A 56 -11.87 -5.39 -8.71
N CYS A 57 -11.06 -6.06 -7.88
CA CYS A 57 -10.47 -7.36 -8.16
C CYS A 57 -10.57 -8.26 -6.91
N SER A 58 -10.67 -9.58 -7.12
CA SER A 58 -10.83 -10.55 -6.02
C SER A 58 -9.90 -11.76 -6.13
N THR A 59 -9.17 -11.90 -7.23
CA THR A 59 -8.18 -12.98 -7.44
C THR A 59 -6.80 -12.38 -7.66
N ASP A 60 -5.76 -13.16 -7.35
CA ASP A 60 -4.37 -12.73 -7.55
C ASP A 60 -4.11 -12.30 -9.00
N ALA A 61 -4.57 -13.10 -9.97
CA ALA A 61 -4.42 -12.80 -11.39
C ALA A 61 -5.11 -11.49 -11.79
N SER A 62 -6.37 -11.28 -11.37
CA SER A 62 -7.12 -10.06 -11.72
C SER A 62 -6.58 -8.80 -11.03
N CYS A 63 -6.08 -8.92 -9.80
CA CYS A 63 -5.47 -7.79 -9.13
C CYS A 63 -4.11 -7.42 -9.72
N ALA A 64 -3.25 -8.42 -10.01
CA ALA A 64 -1.97 -8.18 -10.68
C ALA A 64 -2.14 -7.57 -12.07
N GLU A 65 -3.15 -8.03 -12.84
CA GLU A 65 -3.53 -7.44 -14.13
C GLU A 65 -3.86 -5.94 -14.00
N ILE A 66 -4.68 -5.56 -13.01
CA ILE A 66 -5.03 -4.15 -12.80
C ILE A 66 -3.79 -3.33 -12.37
N VAL A 67 -2.93 -3.88 -11.51
CA VAL A 67 -1.70 -3.19 -11.07
C VAL A 67 -0.78 -2.90 -12.27
N ARG A 68 -0.57 -3.88 -13.16
CA ARG A 68 0.19 -3.68 -14.41
C ARG A 68 -0.42 -2.61 -15.30
N ASN A 69 -1.72 -2.70 -15.57
CA ASN A 69 -2.41 -1.71 -16.42
C ASN A 69 -2.31 -0.28 -15.84
N ILE A 70 -2.32 -0.13 -14.51
CA ILE A 70 -2.11 1.18 -13.87
C ILE A 70 -0.67 1.65 -14.09
N GLN A 71 0.33 0.78 -13.88
CA GLN A 71 1.73 1.13 -14.10
C GLN A 71 2.00 1.53 -15.56
N GLU A 72 1.54 0.73 -16.52
CA GLU A 72 1.66 1.03 -17.96
C GLU A 72 1.04 2.39 -18.29
N ASN A 73 -0.20 2.64 -17.84
CA ASN A 73 -0.84 3.94 -18.08
C ASN A 73 -0.06 5.11 -17.43
N HIS A 74 0.47 4.93 -16.23
CA HIS A 74 1.25 5.95 -15.53
C HIS A 74 2.55 6.28 -16.27
N MET A 75 3.25 5.26 -16.78
CA MET A 75 4.53 5.44 -17.45
C MET A 75 4.34 5.93 -18.90
N ASP A 76 3.45 5.31 -19.66
CA ASP A 76 3.29 5.58 -21.09
C ASP A 76 2.45 6.83 -21.38
N ASN A 77 1.37 7.05 -20.61
CA ASN A 77 0.42 8.14 -20.88
C ASN A 77 0.60 9.35 -19.96
N LEU A 78 1.08 9.15 -18.73
CA LEU A 78 1.24 10.21 -17.74
C LEU A 78 2.70 10.63 -17.51
N ASN A 79 3.66 10.03 -18.24
CA ASN A 79 5.09 10.31 -18.15
C ASN A 79 5.64 10.24 -16.71
N MET A 80 5.07 9.36 -15.89
CA MET A 80 5.56 9.13 -14.53
C MET A 80 6.77 8.19 -14.56
N TRP A 81 7.61 8.29 -13.53
CA TRP A 81 8.79 7.43 -13.41
C TRP A 81 8.46 5.96 -13.12
N ASP A 82 7.29 5.72 -12.54
CA ASP A 82 6.78 4.43 -12.10
C ASP A 82 5.26 4.54 -11.86
N ILE A 83 4.63 3.47 -11.37
CA ILE A 83 3.31 3.53 -10.75
C ILE A 83 3.30 4.54 -9.59
N GLY A 84 2.26 5.36 -9.53
CA GLY A 84 2.28 6.58 -8.71
C GLY A 84 2.23 6.31 -7.21
N SER A 85 1.58 5.24 -6.79
CA SER A 85 1.38 4.90 -5.38
C SER A 85 2.60 4.19 -4.80
N SER A 86 2.87 4.38 -3.51
CA SER A 86 3.87 3.57 -2.79
C SER A 86 3.40 2.12 -2.68
N PHE A 87 2.11 1.91 -2.40
CA PHE A 87 1.49 0.58 -2.32
C PHE A 87 0.07 0.58 -2.91
N ILE A 88 -0.32 -0.56 -3.47
CA ILE A 88 -1.64 -0.79 -4.04
C ILE A 88 -2.30 -1.96 -3.30
N ILE A 89 -3.55 -1.79 -2.87
CA ILE A 89 -4.29 -2.79 -2.08
C ILE A 89 -5.36 -3.43 -2.97
N GLY A 90 -5.23 -4.74 -3.20
CA GLY A 90 -6.23 -5.52 -3.93
C GLY A 90 -7.43 -5.89 -3.06
N GLY A 91 -8.59 -6.08 -3.68
CA GLY A 91 -9.78 -6.61 -2.98
C GLY A 91 -9.58 -8.04 -2.46
N ASN A 92 -8.60 -8.77 -3.00
CA ASN A 92 -8.11 -10.06 -2.51
C ASN A 92 -7.33 -9.98 -1.18
N GLY A 93 -7.11 -8.78 -0.63
CA GLY A 93 -6.38 -8.60 0.64
C GLY A 93 -4.86 -8.69 0.50
N LYS A 94 -4.31 -8.58 -0.72
CA LYS A 94 -2.87 -8.47 -0.92
C LYS A 94 -2.44 -7.01 -1.10
N VAL A 95 -1.22 -6.74 -0.64
CA VAL A 95 -0.51 -5.49 -0.88
C VAL A 95 0.44 -5.70 -2.06
N TYR A 96 0.35 -4.86 -3.08
CA TYR A 96 1.24 -4.86 -4.23
C TYR A 96 2.21 -3.69 -4.11
N GLU A 97 3.49 -3.98 -4.29
CA GLU A 97 4.55 -2.98 -4.27
C GLU A 97 4.38 -1.99 -5.43
N GLY A 98 4.29 -0.70 -5.12
CA GLY A 98 4.40 0.37 -6.11
C GLY A 98 5.80 0.98 -6.08
N ALA A 99 5.93 2.28 -5.81
CA ALA A 99 7.23 2.89 -5.51
C ALA A 99 7.88 2.32 -4.22
N GLY A 100 7.10 1.63 -3.39
CA GLY A 100 7.56 0.93 -2.20
C GLY A 100 7.92 1.87 -1.05
N TRP A 101 8.68 1.34 -0.09
CA TRP A 101 9.09 2.09 1.11
C TRP A 101 10.21 3.09 0.88
N LEU A 102 10.99 2.93 -0.19
CA LEU A 102 12.25 3.66 -0.36
C LEU A 102 12.13 4.84 -1.31
N HIS A 103 11.24 4.74 -2.29
CA HIS A 103 11.24 5.65 -3.42
C HIS A 103 10.05 6.61 -3.41
N VAL A 104 10.27 7.81 -3.93
CA VAL A 104 9.25 8.83 -4.10
C VAL A 104 8.24 8.36 -5.15
N GLY A 105 6.96 8.35 -4.79
CA GLY A 105 5.85 8.12 -5.71
C GLY A 105 5.38 9.40 -6.41
N ALA A 106 4.31 9.30 -7.19
CA ALA A 106 3.67 10.40 -7.92
C ALA A 106 2.15 10.48 -7.63
N HIS A 107 1.77 10.21 -6.38
CA HIS A 107 0.37 10.01 -5.99
C HIS A 107 -0.38 11.27 -5.55
N THR A 108 0.30 12.22 -4.89
CA THR A 108 -0.31 13.45 -4.35
C THR A 108 0.65 14.63 -4.54
N TYR A 109 0.30 15.52 -5.47
CA TYR A 109 1.08 16.73 -5.74
C TYR A 109 1.34 17.54 -4.46
N GLY A 110 2.59 17.94 -4.21
CA GLY A 110 3.02 18.65 -2.99
C GLY A 110 3.34 17.77 -1.79
N TYR A 111 3.02 16.46 -1.84
CA TYR A 111 3.20 15.53 -0.72
C TYR A 111 4.04 14.29 -1.04
N ASN A 112 4.26 14.00 -2.32
CA ASN A 112 5.00 12.82 -2.81
C ASN A 112 6.33 12.55 -2.10
N ARG A 113 7.11 13.59 -1.77
CA ARG A 113 8.44 13.48 -1.16
C ARG A 113 8.43 13.32 0.37
N LYS A 114 7.26 13.32 0.98
CA LYS A 114 7.08 13.30 2.45
C LYS A 114 5.94 12.38 2.90
N SER A 115 5.47 11.48 2.05
CA SER A 115 4.36 10.59 2.39
C SER A 115 4.42 9.27 1.63
N TYR A 116 3.71 8.27 2.15
CA TYR A 116 3.37 7.07 1.40
C TYR A 116 1.94 7.18 0.85
N GLY A 117 1.79 6.99 -0.45
CA GLY A 117 0.50 6.84 -1.11
C GLY A 117 0.05 5.39 -1.08
N ILE A 118 -1.07 5.10 -0.42
CA ILE A 118 -1.66 3.75 -0.40
C ILE A 118 -2.99 3.79 -1.13
N THR A 119 -3.07 3.11 -2.27
CA THR A 119 -4.24 3.17 -3.16
C THR A 119 -4.99 1.85 -3.19
N PHE A 120 -6.29 1.88 -2.93
CA PHE A 120 -7.14 0.70 -3.03
C PHE A 120 -7.68 0.50 -4.45
N ILE A 121 -7.63 -0.73 -4.97
CA ILE A 121 -8.17 -1.08 -6.28
C ILE A 121 -9.71 -1.11 -6.23
N GLY A 122 -10.35 -0.12 -6.86
CA GLY A 122 -11.80 -0.01 -6.97
C GLY A 122 -12.32 1.42 -6.96
N ASN A 123 -13.65 1.57 -6.96
CA ASN A 123 -14.32 2.87 -6.84
C ASN A 123 -15.21 2.94 -5.59
N TYR A 124 -14.61 3.30 -4.46
CA TYR A 124 -15.31 3.36 -3.16
C TYR A 124 -16.23 4.57 -2.95
N ASN A 125 -16.64 5.27 -4.01
CA ASN A 125 -17.90 6.03 -3.95
C ASN A 125 -19.09 5.07 -3.95
N ASN A 126 -18.98 3.98 -4.70
CA ASN A 126 -20.03 3.01 -4.95
C ASN A 126 -19.74 1.66 -4.27
N ASP A 127 -18.48 1.22 -4.30
CA ASP A 127 -18.04 -0.05 -3.73
C ASP A 127 -17.70 0.07 -2.24
N THR A 128 -17.79 -1.04 -1.51
CA THR A 128 -17.33 -1.14 -0.12
C THR A 128 -15.99 -1.88 -0.10
N PRO A 129 -14.94 -1.38 0.59
CA PRO A 129 -13.68 -2.12 0.74
C PRO A 129 -13.92 -3.46 1.43
N THR A 130 -13.23 -4.51 0.97
CA THR A 130 -13.32 -5.82 1.60
C THR A 130 -12.62 -5.78 2.96
N GLN A 131 -13.09 -6.56 3.93
CA GLN A 131 -12.42 -6.64 5.23
C GLN A 131 -10.95 -7.05 5.08
N ALA A 132 -10.66 -8.00 4.17
CA ALA A 132 -9.31 -8.43 3.84
C ALA A 132 -8.41 -7.27 3.36
N SER A 133 -8.92 -6.37 2.52
CA SER A 133 -8.17 -5.19 2.07
C SER A 133 -7.88 -4.20 3.22
N LEU A 134 -8.84 -4.03 4.15
CA LEU A 134 -8.67 -3.18 5.33
C LEU A 134 -7.68 -3.76 6.34
N ASP A 135 -7.68 -5.08 6.50
CA ASP A 135 -6.74 -5.76 7.40
C ASP A 135 -5.33 -5.76 6.81
N ALA A 136 -5.20 -5.90 5.49
CA ALA A 136 -3.93 -5.85 4.77
C ALA A 136 -3.23 -4.49 4.95
N VAL A 137 -3.94 -3.37 4.78
CA VAL A 137 -3.34 -2.05 4.99
C VAL A 137 -2.97 -1.82 6.45
N LYS A 138 -3.77 -2.28 7.42
CA LYS A 138 -3.44 -2.16 8.85
C LYS A 138 -2.18 -2.97 9.19
N ALA A 139 -2.04 -4.16 8.63
CA ALA A 139 -0.84 -4.99 8.78
C ALA A 139 0.39 -4.33 8.14
N LEU A 140 0.23 -3.76 6.94
CA LEU A 140 1.29 -3.01 6.25
C LEU A 140 1.77 -1.81 7.08
N LEU A 141 0.85 -1.00 7.61
CA LEU A 141 1.17 0.16 8.42
C LEU A 141 1.89 -0.22 9.72
N ARG A 142 1.41 -1.27 10.41
CA ARG A 142 2.09 -1.82 11.60
C ARG A 142 3.53 -2.25 11.28
N CYS A 143 3.70 -3.01 10.20
CA CYS A 143 5.04 -3.44 9.78
C CYS A 143 5.92 -2.25 9.39
N GLY A 144 5.37 -1.23 8.72
CA GLY A 144 6.10 -0.01 8.37
C GLY A 144 6.65 0.71 9.61
N VAL A 145 5.90 0.74 10.72
CA VAL A 145 6.38 1.26 12.01
C VAL A 145 7.46 0.35 12.61
N GLU A 146 7.22 -0.96 12.68
CA GLU A 146 8.17 -1.94 13.22
C GLU A 146 9.52 -1.95 12.47
N ARG A 147 9.50 -1.65 11.16
CA ARG A 147 10.68 -1.59 10.28
C ARG A 147 11.30 -0.19 10.17
N GLY A 148 10.74 0.82 10.85
CA GLY A 148 11.25 2.20 10.82
C GLY A 148 11.04 2.92 9.48
N HIS A 149 10.12 2.46 8.65
CA HIS A 149 9.69 3.17 7.44
C HIS A 149 8.70 4.29 7.76
N LEU A 150 7.86 4.07 8.79
CA LEU A 150 6.90 5.02 9.35
C LEU A 150 7.28 5.41 10.78
N THR A 151 7.03 6.65 11.16
CA THR A 151 7.10 7.06 12.57
C THR A 151 5.99 6.38 13.37
N ALA A 152 6.18 6.17 14.68
CA ALA A 152 5.15 5.57 15.53
C ALA A 152 3.88 6.46 15.66
N ASN A 153 4.03 7.77 15.48
CA ASN A 153 2.98 8.78 15.55
C ASN A 153 2.57 9.33 14.18
N TYR A 154 2.74 8.55 13.11
CA TYR A 154 2.33 8.95 11.77
C TYR A 154 0.84 9.31 11.70
N HIS A 155 0.49 10.12 10.70
CA HIS A 155 -0.87 10.54 10.39
C HIS A 155 -1.42 9.83 9.15
N VAL A 156 -2.71 9.51 9.18
CA VAL A 156 -3.48 9.01 8.04
C VAL A 156 -4.45 10.08 7.60
N VAL A 157 -4.44 10.37 6.29
CA VAL A 157 -5.38 11.30 5.65
C VAL A 157 -5.96 10.68 4.38
N GLY A 158 -7.14 11.13 3.98
CA GLY A 158 -7.69 10.84 2.65
C GLY A 158 -7.16 11.81 1.62
N HIS A 159 -6.96 11.36 0.38
CA HIS A 159 -6.45 12.20 -0.72
C HIS A 159 -7.19 13.54 -0.87
N ARG A 160 -8.51 13.52 -0.73
CA ARG A 160 -9.41 14.69 -0.77
C ARG A 160 -9.14 15.77 0.28
N GLN A 161 -8.45 15.46 1.37
CA GLN A 161 -8.11 16.48 2.37
C GLN A 161 -7.00 17.40 1.84
N LEU A 162 -6.13 16.90 0.95
CA LEU A 162 -4.92 17.59 0.52
C LEU A 162 -5.08 18.25 -0.85
N ILE A 163 -5.81 17.61 -1.78
CA ILE A 163 -6.05 18.16 -3.13
C ILE A 163 -7.52 18.02 -3.54
N ALA A 164 -7.93 18.76 -4.58
CA ALA A 164 -9.29 18.73 -5.12
C ALA A 164 -9.58 17.42 -5.88
N THR A 165 -10.01 16.38 -5.15
CA THR A 165 -10.36 15.06 -5.70
C THR A 165 -11.46 14.41 -4.86
N GLN A 166 -12.18 13.45 -5.43
CA GLN A 166 -13.09 12.59 -4.66
C GLN A 166 -12.37 11.41 -3.99
N SER A 167 -11.14 11.10 -4.36
CA SER A 167 -10.37 10.01 -3.74
C SER A 167 -10.23 10.19 -2.21
N PRO A 168 -10.34 9.13 -1.38
CA PRO A 168 -10.44 7.70 -1.70
C PRO A 168 -11.87 7.18 -1.95
N GLY A 169 -12.82 8.06 -2.24
CA GLY A 169 -14.25 7.70 -2.36
C GLY A 169 -14.97 7.73 -1.02
N ARG A 170 -16.27 8.04 -1.05
CA ARG A 170 -17.07 8.33 0.16
C ARG A 170 -17.03 7.21 1.21
N LYS A 171 -17.18 5.95 0.81
CA LYS A 171 -17.28 4.83 1.75
C LYS A 171 -15.94 4.52 2.41
N LEU A 172 -14.85 4.46 1.63
CA LEU A 172 -13.50 4.27 2.17
C LEU A 172 -13.06 5.48 3.02
N TYR A 173 -13.44 6.70 2.65
CA TYR A 173 -13.18 7.88 3.48
C TYR A 173 -13.85 7.77 4.86
N ASN A 174 -15.11 7.35 4.92
CA ASN A 174 -15.82 7.14 6.19
C ASN A 174 -15.24 5.98 7.02
N GLU A 175 -14.59 5.02 6.39
CA GLU A 175 -13.84 3.95 7.06
C GLU A 175 -12.58 4.49 7.72
N ILE A 176 -11.70 5.16 6.98
CA ILE A 176 -10.39 5.59 7.48
C ILE A 176 -10.48 6.67 8.58
N ARG A 177 -11.57 7.45 8.62
CA ARG A 177 -11.85 8.42 9.69
C ARG A 177 -11.95 7.80 11.09
N ARG A 178 -12.19 6.48 11.15
CA ARG A 178 -12.31 5.73 12.40
C ARG A 178 -10.98 5.10 12.84
N TRP A 179 -9.92 5.27 12.06
CA TRP A 179 -8.61 4.72 12.38
C TRP A 179 -7.90 5.58 13.45
N PRO A 180 -7.07 4.97 14.31
CA PRO A 180 -6.46 5.67 15.44
C PRO A 180 -5.50 6.80 15.02
N ASN A 181 -4.87 6.68 13.86
CA ASN A 181 -3.92 7.67 13.31
C ASN A 181 -4.57 8.71 12.40
N TRP A 182 -5.90 8.75 12.31
CA TRP A 182 -6.63 9.70 11.49
C TRP A 182 -6.34 11.15 11.91
N LEU A 183 -5.99 12.01 10.94
CA LEU A 183 -5.84 13.44 11.15
C LEU A 183 -6.98 14.20 10.46
N GLU A 184 -7.89 14.77 11.24
CA GLU A 184 -9.06 15.50 10.72
C GLU A 184 -8.66 16.87 10.14
N ASP A 185 -7.91 17.68 10.90
CA ASP A 185 -7.41 18.98 10.46
C ASP A 185 -6.02 18.85 9.83
N VAL A 186 -5.94 19.16 8.54
CA VAL A 186 -4.72 19.11 7.73
C VAL A 186 -4.13 20.49 7.44
N SER A 187 -4.58 21.53 8.15
CA SER A 187 -4.06 22.89 8.01
C SER A 187 -2.54 22.94 8.19
N SER A 188 -2.00 22.20 9.17
CA SER A 188 -0.56 22.08 9.42
C SER A 188 0.22 21.37 8.30
N LEU A 189 -0.45 20.62 7.43
CA LEU A 189 0.17 19.92 6.31
C LEU A 189 0.18 20.76 5.02
N LYS A 190 -0.67 21.78 4.93
CA LYS A 190 -0.80 22.70 3.80
C LYS A 190 0.09 23.91 4.05
N ASN A 191 1.25 23.93 3.41
CA ASN A 191 2.09 25.13 3.35
C ASN A 191 1.46 26.17 2.44
#